data_AF-A0A1H7LIF6-F1
#
_entry.id   AF-A0A1H7LIF6-F1
#
_cell.length_a   1.000
_cell.length_b   1.000
_cell.length_c   1.000
_cell.angle_alpha   90.00
_cell.angle_beta   90.00
_cell.angle_gamma   90.00
#
_symmetry.space_group_name_H-M   'P 1'
#
loop_
_entity.id
_entity.type
_entity.pdbx_description
1 polymer ?
#
loop_
_entity_poly.entity_id
_entity_poly.type
_entity_poly.pdbx_seq_one_letter_code
_entity_poly.pdbx_strand_id
1 'polypeptide(L)' 'MNKFFRALIAGFTAKKLGGGCLSTIIIFVIVYYALGYCS' A
#
# COMPACT_ATOMS: atom_id res chain seq x y z
N MET A 1 6.64 11.56 -3.86
CA MET A 1 6.53 10.53 -4.91
C MET A 1 5.23 10.65 -5.70
N ASN A 2 5.27 10.44 -7.03
CA ASN A 2 4.08 10.51 -7.88
C ASN A 2 3.00 9.53 -7.41
N LYS A 3 1.74 10.00 -7.33
CA LYS A 3 0.60 9.23 -6.79
C LYS A 3 0.44 7.85 -7.44
N PHE A 4 0.80 7.75 -8.73
CA PHE A 4 0.80 6.51 -9.51
C PHE A 4 1.79 5.47 -8.98
N PHE A 5 3.06 5.84 -8.78
CA PHE A 5 4.08 4.94 -8.24
C PHE A 5 3.79 4.54 -6.79
N ARG A 6 3.22 5.47 -6.00
CA ARG A 6 2.83 5.18 -4.61
C ARG A 6 1.76 4.10 -4.53
N ALA A 7 0.72 4.20 -5.36
CA ALA A 7 -0.33 3.19 -5.43
C ALA A 7 0.20 1.84 -5.94
N LEU A 8 1.11 1.85 -6.93
CA LEU A 8 1.73 0.64 -7.45
C LEU A 8 2.52 -0.11 -6.38
N ILE A 9 3.41 0.58 -5.66
CA ILE A 9 4.25 -0.01 -4.61
C ILE A 9 3.39 -0.46 -3.42
N ALA A 10 2.43 0.37 -3.00
CA ALA A 10 1.50 0.00 -1.92
C ALA A 10 0.67 -1.24 -2.30
N GLY A 11 0.23 -1.34 -3.55
CA GLY A 11 -0.51 -2.49 -4.10
C GLY A 11 0.31 -3.76 -4.12
N PHE A 12 1.56 -3.66 -4.56
CA PHE A 12 2.47 -4.79 -4.64
C PHE A 12 2.80 -5.35 -3.24
N THR A 13 3.09 -4.47 -2.28
CA THR A 13 3.36 -4.86 -0.89
C THR A 13 2.12 -5.42 -0.20
N ALA A 14 0.95 -4.81 -0.41
CA ALA A 14 -0.31 -5.29 0.15
C ALA A 14 -0.70 -6.67 -0.38
N LYS A 15 -0.48 -6.95 -1.67
CA LYS A 15 -0.78 -8.25 -2.28
C LYS A 15 0.15 -9.37 -1.78
N LYS A 16 1.38 -9.06 -1.39
CA LYS A 16 2.35 -10.05 -0.91
C LYS A 16 2.23 -10.37 0.58
N LEU A 17 1.80 -9.39 1.40
CA LEU A 17 1.62 -9.54 2.85
C LEU A 17 0.15 -9.80 3.26
N GLY A 18 -0.81 -9.59 2.36
CA GLY A 18 -2.23 -9.75 2.65
C GLY A 18 -2.69 -11.20 2.62
N GLY A 19 -3.19 -11.69 3.76
CA GLY A 19 -3.76 -13.04 3.94
C GLY A 19 -5.26 -13.14 3.69
N GLY A 20 -5.91 -12.11 3.13
CA GLY A 20 -7.36 -12.08 2.86
C GLY A 20 -7.83 -10.71 2.36
N CYS A 21 -9.07 -10.62 1.87
CA CYS A 21 -9.61 -9.39 1.25
C CYS A 21 -9.49 -8.15 2.14
N LEU A 22 -9.93 -8.23 3.40
CA LEU A 22 -9.87 -7.11 4.36
C LEU A 22 -8.43 -6.76 4.74
N SER A 23 -7.59 -7.76 4.95
CA SER A 23 -6.20 -7.56 5.39
C SER A 23 -5.38 -6.85 4.31
N THR A 24 -5.56 -7.24 3.03
CA THR A 24 -4.92 -6.58 1.89
C THR A 24 -5.33 -5.10 1.79
N ILE A 25 -6.60 -4.76 1.99
CA ILE A 25 -7.08 -3.37 1.95
C ILE A 25 -6.45 -2.54 3.06
N ILE A 26 -6.40 -3.09 4.27
CA ILE A 26 -5.79 -2.40 5.43
C ILE A 26 -4.30 -2.16 5.20
N ILE A 27 -3.56 -3.19 4.77
CA ILE A 27 -2.12 -3.08 4.48
C ILE A 27 -1.87 -2.08 3.35
N PHE A 28 -2.70 -2.09 2.31
CA PHE A 28 -2.61 -1.11 1.22
C PHE A 28 -2.73 0.33 1.72
N VAL A 29 -3.75 0.61 2.55
CA VAL A 29 -3.96 1.96 3.09
C VAL A 29 -2.80 2.37 3.98
N ILE A 30 -2.32 1.50 4.87
CA ILE A 30 -1.19 1.78 5.76
C ILE A 30 0.08 2.10 4.96
N VAL A 31 0.45 1.25 4.00
CA VAL A 31 1.65 1.46 3.17
C VAL A 31 1.49 2.71 2.30
N TYR A 32 0.31 2.94 1.73
CA TYR A 32 0.01 4.11 0.92
C TYR A 32 0.10 5.42 1.73
N TYR A 33 -0.35 5.41 2.99
CA TYR A 33 -0.22 6.55 3.90
C TYR A 33 1.22 6.75 4.35
N ALA A 34 1.93 5.68 4.73
CA ALA A 34 3.32 5.72 5.17
C ALA A 34 4.24 6.28 4.06
N LEU A 35 4.08 5.83 2.80
CA LEU A 35 4.82 6.38 1.66
C LEU A 35 4.41 7.82 1.29
N GLY A 36 3.27 8.28 1.79
CA GLY A 36 2.83 9.67 1.67
C GLY A 36 3.37 10.57 2.76
N TYR A 37 3.68 10.01 3.94
CA TYR A 37 4.25 10.72 5.07
C TYR A 37 5.79 10.78 5.00
N CYS A 38 6.43 9.74 4.49
CA CYS A 38 7.88 9.69 4.22
C CYS A 38 8.23 10.21 2.81
N SER A 39 7.66 11.36 2.43
CA SER A 39 7.88 12.00 1.12
C SER A 39 9.05 12.97 1.14
#